data_AF-A0A154IJQ7-F1
#
_entry.id   AF-A0A154IJQ7-F1
#
_cell.length_a   1.000
_cell.length_b   1.000
_cell.length_c   1.000
_cell.angle_alpha   90.00
_cell.angle_beta   90.00
_cell.angle_gamma   90.00
#
_symmetry.space_group_name_H-M   'P 1'
#
loop_
_entity.id
_entity.type
_entity.pdbx_description
1 polymer ?
#
loop_
_entity_poly.entity_id
_entity_poly.type
_entity_poly.pdbx_seq_one_letter_code
_entity_poly.pdbx_strand_id
1 'polypeptide(L)' 'MAGLRPWEFQGRVHAGAVIGWVHKPAAFILEKRLGRGKLVATTFRLHQEAADVDPLATTLYDGLLALATRP' A
#
# COMPACT_ATOMS: atom_id res chain seq x y z
N MET A 1 -9.13 17.14 1.44
CA MET A 1 -8.18 16.35 0.63
C MET A 1 -8.76 14.96 0.42
N ALA A 2 -9.05 14.59 -0.83
CA ALA A 2 -9.61 13.30 -1.18
C ALA A 2 -8.47 12.27 -1.30
N GLY A 3 -8.58 11.15 -0.58
CA GLY A 3 -7.56 10.10 -0.51
C GLY A 3 -7.77 9.20 0.71
N LEU A 4 -7.02 9.43 1.79
CA LEU A 4 -7.16 8.77 3.09
C LEU A 4 -7.60 9.76 4.18
N ARG A 5 -8.41 9.30 5.14
CA ARG A 5 -8.67 10.04 6.39
C ARG A 5 -7.52 9.82 7.37
N PRO A 6 -7.23 10.76 8.29
CA PRO A 6 -6.12 10.62 9.25
C PRO A 6 -6.15 9.32 10.06
N TRP A 7 -7.33 8.89 10.53
CA TRP A 7 -7.48 7.65 11.29
C TRP A 7 -7.31 6.38 10.43
N GLU A 8 -7.38 6.47 9.10
CA GLU A 8 -7.10 5.34 8.22
C GLU A 8 -5.59 5.04 8.12
N PHE A 9 -4.72 5.96 8.54
CA PHE A 9 -3.29 5.67 8.64
C PHE A 9 -2.97 4.66 9.74
N GLN A 10 -3.81 4.60 10.77
CA GLN A 10 -3.69 3.58 11.81
C GLN A 10 -4.28 2.26 11.29
N GLY A 11 -3.41 1.28 11.06
CA GLY A 11 -3.82 -0.11 10.78
C GLY A 11 -4.26 -0.40 9.34
N ARG A 12 -4.21 0.57 8.42
CA ARG A 12 -4.48 0.31 6.98
C ARG A 12 -3.36 0.75 6.03
N VAL A 13 -2.31 1.37 6.56
CA VAL A 13 -1.10 1.73 5.81
C VAL A 13 0.01 0.78 6.23
N HIS A 14 0.53 0.02 5.26
CA HIS A 14 1.57 -1.00 5.47
C HIS A 14 2.98 -0.47 5.19
N ALA A 15 3.06 0.53 4.31
CA ALA A 15 4.28 1.28 4.05
C ALA A 15 3.93 2.76 3.87
N GLY A 16 4.71 3.63 4.48
CA GLY A 16 4.50 5.07 4.41
C GLY A 16 5.69 5.86 4.93
N ALA A 17 5.61 7.17 4.80
CA ALA A 17 6.61 8.09 5.31
C ALA A 17 5.95 9.25 6.06
N VAL A 18 6.64 9.69 7.11
CA VAL A 18 6.31 10.90 7.87
C VAL A 18 7.56 11.76 7.89
N ILE A 19 7.42 13.02 7.51
CA ILE A 19 8.54 13.96 7.43
C ILE A 19 8.22 15.15 8.34
N GLY A 20 9.07 15.37 9.35
CA GLY A 20 8.88 16.44 10.33
C GLY A 20 7.59 16.27 11.15
N TRP A 21 6.85 17.37 11.33
CA TRP A 21 5.57 17.35 12.04
C TRP A 21 4.51 16.62 11.21
N VAL A 22 3.70 15.76 11.86
CA VAL A 22 2.75 14.81 11.27
C VAL A 22 1.51 15.49 10.66
N HIS A 23 1.70 16.44 9.75
CA HIS A 23 0.60 17.17 9.12
C HIS A 23 0.08 16.48 7.85
N LYS A 24 0.94 15.71 7.14
CA LYS A 24 0.59 15.04 5.89
C LYS A 24 1.42 13.76 5.65
N PRO A 25 1.09 12.66 6.35
CA PRO A 25 1.75 11.39 6.11
C PRO A 25 1.50 10.90 4.68
N ALA A 26 2.51 10.28 4.07
CA ALA A 26 2.43 9.64 2.76
C ALA A 26 2.20 8.14 2.94
N ALA A 27 1.23 7.57 2.22
CA ALA A 27 1.02 6.14 2.16
C ALA A 27 1.56 5.60 0.83
N PHE A 28 2.46 4.62 0.91
CA PHE A 28 3.05 3.93 -0.24
C PHE A 28 2.46 2.54 -0.46
N ILE A 29 1.95 1.89 0.59
CA ILE A 29 1.09 0.70 0.51
C ILE A 29 -0.07 0.90 1.46
N LEU A 30 -1.30 0.72 0.96
CA LEU A 30 -2.52 0.83 1.76
C LEU A 30 -3.54 -0.24 1.39
N GLU A 31 -4.44 -0.52 2.32
CA GLU A 31 -5.68 -1.24 2.05
C GLU A 31 -6.91 -0.43 2.48
N LYS A 32 -8.03 -0.62 1.79
CA LYS A 32 -9.28 0.09 2.10
C LYS A 32 -10.49 -0.74 1.70
N ARG A 33 -11.52 -0.74 2.55
CA ARG A 33 -12.83 -1.26 2.17
C ARG A 33 -13.56 -0.24 1.30
N LEU A 34 -14.06 -0.68 0.15
CA LEU A 34 -14.88 0.10 -0.75
C LEU A 34 -16.17 -0.68 -1.03
N GLY A 35 -17.27 -0.25 -0.40
CA GLY A 35 -18.52 -1.01 -0.40
C GLY A 35 -18.31 -2.41 0.20
N ARG A 36 -18.69 -3.44 -0.56
CA ARG A 36 -18.46 -4.86 -0.20
C ARG A 36 -17.08 -5.38 -0.63
N GLY A 37 -16.29 -4.56 -1.33
CA GLY A 37 -14.98 -4.93 -1.83
C GLY A 37 -13.82 -4.44 -0.95
N LYS A 38 -12.62 -4.85 -1.34
CA LYS A 38 -11.35 -4.44 -0.76
C LYS A 38 -10.44 -3.93 -1.86
N LEU A 39 -9.81 -2.78 -1.62
CA LEU A 39 -8.78 -2.20 -2.47
C LEU A 39 -7.45 -2.32 -1.74
N VAL A 40 -6.43 -2.79 -2.45
CA VAL A 40 -5.02 -2.66 -2.05
C VAL A 40 -4.34 -1.82 -3.12
N ALA A 41 -3.57 -0.82 -2.72
CA ALA A 41 -2.89 0.07 -3.65
C ALA A 41 -1.45 0.33 -3.20
N THR A 42 -0.55 0.47 -4.19
CA THR A 42 0.83 0.87 -3.97
C THR A 42 1.30 1.92 -4.95
N THR A 43 2.24 2.77 -4.54
CA THR A 43 2.97 3.70 -5.42
C THR A 43 4.32 3.16 -5.87
N PHE A 44 4.74 1.98 -5.40
CA PHE A 44 5.98 1.36 -5.84
C PHE A 44 5.85 0.84 -7.27
N ARG A 45 6.93 0.95 -8.04
CA ARG A 45 6.99 0.48 -9.42
C ARG A 45 7.50 -0.96 -9.44
N LEU A 46 6.61 -1.91 -9.18
CA LEU A 46 6.97 -3.33 -9.02
C LEU A 46 7.13 -4.10 -10.34
N HIS A 47 6.90 -3.47 -11.48
CA HIS A 47 6.87 -4.12 -12.81
C HIS A 47 7.79 -3.43 -13.82
N GLN A 48 8.91 -2.87 -13.33
CA GLN A 48 9.92 -2.22 -14.17
C GLN A 48 10.81 -3.21 -14.90
N GLU A 49 11.04 -4.37 -14.27
CA GLU A 49 11.83 -5.48 -14.79
C GLU A 49 10.93 -6.72 -14.89
N ALA A 50 11.42 -7.76 -15.57
CA ALA A 50 10.80 -9.08 -15.52
C ALA A 50 10.78 -9.62 -14.08
N ALA A 51 9.84 -10.53 -13.80
CA ALA A 51 9.79 -11.24 -12.53
C ALA A 51 11.15 -11.91 -12.22
N ASP A 52 11.46 -12.05 -10.93
CA ASP A 52 12.69 -12.64 -10.38
C ASP A 52 14.00 -11.86 -10.63
N VAL A 53 14.03 -10.87 -11.53
CA VAL A 53 15.18 -9.96 -11.69
C VAL A 53 15.34 -9.05 -10.48
N ASP A 54 14.23 -8.49 -10.02
CA ASP A 54 14.12 -7.79 -8.74
C ASP A 54 13.36 -8.67 -7.74
N PRO A 55 14.07 -9.38 -6.83
CA PRO A 55 13.42 -10.26 -5.87
C PRO A 55 12.57 -9.50 -4.85
N LEU A 56 12.88 -8.22 -4.57
CA LEU A 56 12.08 -7.40 -3.68
C LEU A 56 10.76 -7.02 -4.35
N ALA A 57 10.80 -6.59 -5.61
CA ALA A 57 9.58 -6.26 -6.35
C ALA A 57 8.65 -7.47 -6.48
N THR A 58 9.22 -8.64 -6.77
CA THR A 58 8.49 -9.93 -6.87
C THR A 58 7.84 -10.29 -5.53
N THR A 59 8.62 -10.28 -4.44
CA THR A 59 8.13 -10.60 -3.10
C THR A 59 7.06 -9.62 -2.61
N LEU A 60 7.25 -8.31 -2.88
CA LEU A 60 6.25 -7.28 -2.53
C LEU A 60 4.95 -7.50 -3.30
N TYR A 61 5.03 -7.84 -4.59
CA TYR A 61 3.85 -8.11 -5.40
C TYR A 61 3.04 -9.29 -4.84
N ASP A 62 3.70 -10.40 -4.52
CA ASP A 62 3.05 -11.56 -3.87
C ASP A 62 2.40 -11.19 -2.54
N GLY A 63 3.08 -10.38 -1.72
CA GLY A 63 2.54 -9.86 -0.47
C GLY A 63 1.29 -9.00 -0.67
N LEU A 64 1.23 -8.17 -1.72
CA LEU A 64 0.05 -7.37 -2.06
C LEU A 64 -1.12 -8.24 -2.51
N LEU A 65 -0.87 -9.31 -3.27
CA LEU A 65 -1.90 -10.28 -3.65
C LEU A 65 -2.48 -10.99 -2.42
N ALA A 66 -1.61 -11.49 -1.54
CA ALA A 66 -2.03 -12.12 -0.28
C ALA A 66 -2.82 -11.15 0.61
N LEU A 67 -2.42 -9.87 0.64
CA LEU A 67 -3.16 -8.84 1.35
C LEU A 67 -4.55 -8.60 0.72
N ALA A 68 -4.66 -8.58 -0.60
CA ALA A 68 -5.92 -8.35 -1.31
C ALA A 68 -6.93 -9.49 -1.11
N THR A 69 -6.46 -10.73 -0.97
CA THR A 69 -7.32 -11.91 -0.75
C THR A 69 -7.65 -12.16 0.72
N ARG A 70 -6.96 -11.50 1.66
CA ARG A 70 -7.24 -11.62 3.09
C ARG A 70 -8.65 -11.08 3.42
N PRO A 71 -9.48 -11.85 4.17
CA PRO A 71 -10.90 -11.57 4.36
C PRO A 71 -11.24 -10.19 4.88
#